data_AF-A0A1N6F7E7-F1
#
_entry.id   AF-A0A1N6F7E7-F1
#
_cell.length_a   1.000
_cell.length_b   1.000
_cell.length_c   1.000
_cell.angle_alpha   90.00
_cell.angle_beta   90.00
_cell.angle_gamma   90.00
#
_symmetry.space_group_name_H-M   'P 1'
#
loop_
_entity.id
_entity.type
_entity.pdbx_description
1 polymer ?
#
loop_
_entity_poly.entity_id
_entity_poly.type
_entity_poly.pdbx_seq_one_letter_code
_entity_poly.pdbx_strand_id
1 'polypeptide(L)' 'MTNILKNAKKLKQADLKNIVGGIKVGNPDLSLCGCSCTGAVTGPSYCTQYMGCPQVYNCKD' A
#
# COMPACT_ATOMS: atom_id res chain seq x y z
N MET A 1 -22.78 -26.42 -11.39
CA MET A 1 -22.87 -25.21 -10.54
C MET A 1 -21.77 -25.27 -9.50
N THR A 2 -20.80 -24.36 -9.58
CA THR A 2 -19.55 -24.42 -8.82
C THR A 2 -19.81 -24.08 -7.35
N ASN A 3 -19.43 -24.99 -6.45
CA ASN A 3 -19.73 -24.98 -5.02
C ASN A 3 -18.85 -24.01 -4.20
N ILE A 4 -18.53 -22.85 -4.76
CA ILE A 4 -17.55 -21.91 -4.20
C ILE A 4 -18.00 -21.24 -2.91
N LEU A 5 -19.29 -21.32 -2.58
CA LEU A 5 -19.90 -20.68 -1.41
C LEU A 5 -20.34 -21.67 -0.33
N LYS A 6 -20.08 -22.97 -0.47
CA LYS A 6 -20.57 -23.99 0.48
C LYS A 6 -20.11 -23.78 1.93
N ASN A 7 -19.00 -23.09 2.13
CA ASN A 7 -18.44 -22.77 3.46
C ASN A 7 -18.35 -21.25 3.73
N ALA A 8 -19.00 -20.42 2.89
CA ALA A 8 -18.92 -18.97 3.06
C ALA A 8 -19.87 -18.51 4.18
N LYS A 9 -19.33 -17.74 5.15
CA LYS A 9 -20.14 -17.11 6.19
C LYS A 9 -20.79 -15.84 5.65
N LYS A 10 -22.13 -15.80 5.62
CA LYS A 10 -22.88 -14.59 5.28
C LYS A 10 -22.74 -13.56 6.41
N LEU A 11 -22.10 -12.43 6.12
CA LEU A 11 -21.93 -11.32 7.06
C LEU A 11 -23.17 -10.42 7.04
N LYS A 12 -23.61 -9.96 8.22
CA LYS A 12 -24.68 -8.96 8.36
C LYS A 12 -24.06 -7.56 8.40
N GLN A 13 -24.87 -6.53 8.17
CA GLN A 13 -24.43 -5.12 8.18
C GLN A 13 -23.71 -4.73 9.49
N ALA A 14 -24.13 -5.27 10.63
CA ALA A 14 -23.49 -5.05 11.92
C ALA A 14 -22.07 -5.66 11.99
N ASP A 15 -21.84 -6.80 11.31
CA ASP A 15 -20.54 -7.45 11.26
C ASP A 15 -19.54 -6.64 10.43
N LEU A 16 -20.01 -5.91 9.41
CA LEU A 16 -19.16 -5.08 8.53
C LEU A 16 -18.38 -4.01 9.30
N LYS A 17 -18.94 -3.46 10.38
CA LYS A 17 -18.28 -2.42 11.20
C LYS A 17 -17.02 -2.93 11.90
N ASN A 18 -16.95 -4.23 12.17
CA ASN A 18 -15.80 -4.87 12.83
C ASN A 18 -14.78 -5.42 11.84
N ILE A 19 -15.07 -5.36 10.54
CA ILE A 19 -14.12 -5.71 9.49
C ILE A 19 -13.23 -4.49 9.26
N VAL A 20 -12.15 -4.42 10.02
CA VAL A 20 -11.13 -3.37 9.86
C VAL A 20 -10.24 -3.74 8.67
N GLY A 21 -10.73 -3.45 7.47
CA GLY A 21 -10.02 -3.61 6.20
C GLY A 21 -9.44 -2.28 5.72
N GLY A 22 -8.39 -1.84 6.38
CA GLY A 22 -7.47 -0.83 5.85
C GLY A 22 -6.08 -1.42 5.97
N ILE A 23 -5.17 -1.08 5.05
CA ILE A 23 -3.77 -1.41 5.26
C ILE A 23 -3.40 -0.71 6.58
N LYS A 24 -3.40 -1.47 7.69
CA LYS A 24 -2.69 -1.09 8.91
C LYS A 24 -1.23 -1.20 8.51
N VAL A 25 -0.77 -0.20 7.76
CA VAL A 25 0.64 0.06 7.62
C VAL A 25 1.02 0.46 9.04
N GLY A 26 1.39 -0.50 9.89
CA GLY A 26 2.13 -0.19 11.10
C GLY A 26 3.30 0.71 10.69
N ASN A 27 3.74 1.64 11.54
CA ASN A 27 4.73 2.69 11.21
C ASN A 27 5.83 2.13 10.29
N PRO A 28 5.69 2.32 8.96
CA PRO A 28 6.59 1.68 8.02
C PRO A 28 7.95 2.38 8.15
N ASP A 29 9.03 1.63 8.02
CA ASP A 29 10.36 2.23 8.10
C ASP A 29 10.63 3.09 6.86
N LEU A 30 10.38 4.40 6.99
CA LEU A 30 10.57 5.37 5.91
C LEU A 30 12.04 5.54 5.52
N SER A 31 12.99 5.00 6.30
CA SER A 31 14.42 5.00 5.96
C SER A 31 14.73 4.13 4.73
N LEU A 32 13.83 3.22 4.38
CA LEU A 32 13.92 2.39 3.17
C LEU A 32 13.39 3.10 1.91
N CYS A 33 12.84 4.31 2.06
CA CYS A 33 12.34 5.11 0.96
C CYS A 33 13.38 6.12 0.50
N GLY A 34 13.45 6.36 -0.81
CA GLY A 34 14.33 7.37 -1.39
C GLY A 34 13.81 7.93 -2.69
N CYS A 35 14.63 8.79 -3.30
CA CYS A 35 14.39 9.33 -4.62
C CYS A 35 15.49 8.85 -5.57
N SER A 36 15.11 8.42 -6.76
CA SER A 36 16.05 8.23 -7.86
C SER A 36 16.55 9.56 -8.38
N CYS A 37 17.64 9.52 -9.14
CA CYS A 37 18.16 10.70 -9.81
C CYS A 37 17.24 11.24 -10.93
N THR A 38 16.18 10.50 -11.28
CA THR A 38 15.14 10.92 -12.23
C THR A 38 13.90 11.49 -11.54
N GLY A 39 13.88 11.58 -10.20
CA GLY A 39 12.73 12.06 -9.44
C GLY A 39 11.64 11.00 -9.19
N ALA A 40 11.94 9.72 -9.38
CA ALA A 40 11.02 8.62 -9.04
C ALA A 40 11.23 8.17 -7.59
N VAL A 41 10.13 7.85 -6.89
CA VAL A 41 10.21 7.26 -5.55
C VAL A 41 10.78 5.84 -5.67
N THR A 42 11.82 5.54 -4.89
CA THR A 42 12.44 4.22 -4.79
C THR A 42 12.14 3.60 -3.42
N GLY A 43 12.09 2.27 -3.36
CA GLY A 43 11.81 1.50 -2.14
C GLY A 43 10.53 0.67 -2.22
N PRO A 44 10.05 0.13 -1.08
CA PRO A 44 8.83 -0.67 -1.00
C PRO A 44 7.56 0.08 -1.46
N SER A 45 6.50 -0.67 -1.77
CA SER A 45 5.24 -0.12 -2.32
C SER A 45 4.54 0.90 -1.40
N TYR A 46 4.85 0.93 -0.10
CA TYR A 46 4.33 1.96 0.80
C TYR A 46 5.02 3.31 0.58
N CYS A 47 6.24 3.38 0.06
CA CYS A 47 6.97 4.63 -0.10
C CYS A 47 6.25 5.63 -1.00
N THR A 48 5.54 5.16 -2.04
CA THR A 48 4.75 6.02 -2.94
C THR A 48 3.53 6.65 -2.26
N GLN A 49 3.10 6.12 -1.11
CA GLN A 49 1.98 6.66 -0.33
C GLN A 49 2.43 7.71 0.70
N TYR A 50 3.70 7.69 1.11
CA TYR A 50 4.24 8.53 2.19
C TYR A 50 5.31 9.54 1.74
N MET A 51 5.91 9.37 0.56
CA MET A 51 7.01 10.20 0.06
C MET A 51 6.72 10.71 -1.36
N GLY A 52 7.05 11.97 -1.60
CA GLY A 52 7.04 12.59 -2.92
C GLY A 52 8.45 13.05 -3.30
N CYS A 53 8.88 12.75 -4.52
CA CYS A 53 10.17 13.17 -5.04
C CYS A 53 10.02 14.37 -6.00
N PRO A 54 10.93 15.35 -5.94
CA PRO A 54 10.93 16.45 -6.91
C PRO A 54 11.11 15.90 -8.32
N GLN A 55 10.37 16.45 -9.29
CA GLN A 55 10.46 16.07 -10.71
C GLN A 55 11.70 16.68 -11.37
N VAL A 56 12.86 16.46 -10.77
CA VAL A 56 14.16 16.96 -11.25
C VAL A 56 15.02 15.78 -11.70
N TYR A 57 15.68 15.95 -12.84
CA TYR A 57 16.66 14.99 -13.34
C TYR A 57 18.06 15.47 -12.96
N ASN A 58 18.73 14.73 -12.08
CA ASN A 58 20.07 15.03 -11.58
C ASN A 58 21.06 13.86 -11.73
N CYS A 59 20.73 12.88 -12.59
CA CYS A 59 21.66 11.80 -12.91
C CYS A 59 22.92 12.40 -13.55
N LYS A 60 24.08 11.97 -13.06
CA LYS A 60 25.36 12.24 -13.70
C LYS A 60 25.73 10.95 -14.42
N ASP A 61 25.73 11.00 -15.75
CA ASP A 61 26.19 9.88 -16.60
C ASP A 61 27.62 9.46 -16.26
#